data_AF-A0A081KEJ5-F1
#
_entry.id   AF-A0A081KEJ5-F1
#
_cell.length_a   1.000
_cell.length_b   1.000
_cell.length_c   1.000
_cell.angle_alpha   90.00
_cell.angle_beta   90.00
_cell.angle_gamma   90.00
#
_symmetry.space_group_name_H-M   'P 1'
#
loop_
_entity.id
_entity.type
_entity.pdbx_description
1 polymer ?
#
loop_
_entity_poly.entity_id
_entity_poly.type
_entity_poly.pdbx_seq_one_letter_code
_entity_poly.pdbx_strand_id
1 'polypeptide(L)' 'MQQFFNLGNVLIALSSGAILLATLLAYFLHHQLHLTITEQVIAHFVIIVAPGVIKVGYVMRLAAEHAFTFNS' A
#
# COMPACT_ATOMS: atom_id res chain seq x y z
N MET A 1 0.89 18.74 11.95
CA MET A 1 1.10 17.29 12.17
C MET A 1 -0.10 16.41 11.75
N GLN A 2 -1.36 16.86 11.88
CA GLN A 2 -2.54 16.05 11.50
C GLN A 2 -2.53 15.62 10.02
N GLN A 3 -2.05 16.50 9.14
CA GLN A 3 -1.92 16.20 7.71
C GLN A 3 -0.99 15.01 7.44
N PHE A 4 0.14 14.90 8.15
CA PHE A 4 1.08 13.78 8.00
C PHE A 4 0.50 12.48 8.56
N PHE A 5 -0.27 12.55 9.63
CA PHE A 5 -1.01 11.41 10.18
C PHE A 5 -2.02 10.87 9.16
N ASN A 6 -2.84 11.76 8.60
CA ASN A 6 -3.82 11.40 7.58
C ASN A 6 -3.15 10.87 6.31
N LEU A 7 -2.07 11.50 5.85
CA LEU A 7 -1.30 11.05 4.70
C LEU A 7 -0.69 9.66 4.94
N GLY A 8 -0.12 9.41 6.11
CA GLY A 8 0.38 8.08 6.50
C GLY A 8 -0.71 7.01 6.43
N ASN A 9 -1.90 7.30 6.96
CA ASN A 9 -3.04 6.38 6.87
C ASN A 9 -3.52 6.14 5.43
N VAL A 10 -3.55 7.19 4.60
CA VAL A 10 -3.91 7.06 3.17
C VAL A 10 -2.91 6.18 2.43
N LEU A 11 -1.60 6.37 2.66
CA LEU A 11 -0.56 5.53 2.06
C LEU A 11 -0.70 4.06 2.47
N ILE A 12 -0.96 3.79 3.75
CA ILE A 12 -1.20 2.43 4.24
C ILE A 12 -2.44 1.83 3.57
N ALA A 13 -3.55 2.57 3.54
CA ALA A 13 -4.83 2.08 3.01
C ALA A 13 -4.75 1.77 1.50
N LEU A 14 -4.22 2.72 0.70
CA LEU A 14 -4.07 2.54 -0.75
C LEU A 14 -3.12 1.39 -1.08
N SER A 15 -2.00 1.28 -0.36
CA SER A 15 -1.03 0.22 -0.61
C SER A 15 -1.58 -1.16 -0.21
N SER A 16 -2.32 -1.24 0.89
CA SER A 16 -2.99 -2.48 1.30
C SER A 16 -4.05 -2.90 0.28
N GLY A 17 -4.86 -1.95 -0.21
CA GLY A 17 -5.83 -2.18 -1.28
C GLY A 17 -5.16 -2.63 -2.57
N ALA A 18 -4.05 -2.00 -2.95
CA ALA A 18 -3.28 -2.37 -4.14
C ALA A 18 -2.71 -3.79 -4.03
N ILE A 19 -2.20 -4.19 -2.86
CA ILE A 19 -1.73 -5.58 -2.62
C ILE A 19 -2.87 -6.57 -2.76
N LEU A 20 -4.03 -6.30 -2.16
CA LEU A 20 -5.19 -7.18 -2.25
C LEU A 20 -5.64 -7.34 -3.70
N LEU A 21 -5.80 -6.24 -4.42
CA LEU A 21 -6.20 -6.26 -5.83
C LEU A 21 -5.17 -6.99 -6.69
N ALA A 22 -3.88 -6.69 -6.52
CA ALA A 22 -2.82 -7.35 -7.27
C ALA A 22 -2.74 -8.85 -6.96
N THR A 23 -2.96 -9.26 -5.72
CA THR A 23 -3.02 -10.68 -5.32
C THR A 23 -4.22 -11.38 -5.97
N LEU A 24 -5.38 -10.73 -5.98
CA LEU A 24 -6.57 -11.26 -6.67
C LEU A 24 -6.33 -11.43 -8.17
N LEU A 25 -5.76 -10.43 -8.82
CA LEU A 25 -5.45 -10.48 -10.26
C LEU A 25 -4.39 -11.53 -10.59
N ALA A 26 -3.30 -11.59 -9.82
CA ALA A 26 -2.20 -12.52 -10.06
C ALA A 26 -2.58 -13.98 -9.85
N TYR A 27 -3.34 -14.29 -8.79
CA TYR A 27 -3.57 -15.68 -8.38
C TYR A 27 -4.98 -16.19 -8.67
N PHE A 28 -6.01 -15.37 -8.48
CA PHE A 28 -7.40 -15.84 -8.45
C PHE A 28 -8.19 -15.55 -9.72
N LEU A 29 -7.88 -14.44 -10.38
CA LEU A 29 -8.67 -13.92 -11.52
C LEU A 29 -7.93 -14.00 -12.86
N HIS A 30 -6.67 -14.47 -12.89
CA HIS A 30 -5.86 -14.45 -14.10
C HIS A 30 -6.50 -15.22 -15.27
N HIS A 31 -7.13 -16.37 -14.97
CA HIS A 31 -7.76 -17.22 -15.99
C HIS A 31 -9.14 -16.68 -16.41
N GLN A 32 -9.91 -16.13 -15.47
CA GLN A 32 -11.27 -15.62 -15.70
C GLN A 32 -11.25 -14.30 -16.48
N LEU A 33 -10.22 -13.48 -16.26
CA LEU A 33 -10.04 -12.19 -16.91
C LEU A 33 -9.11 -12.24 -18.12
N HIS A 34 -8.58 -13.43 -18.47
CA HIS A 34 -7.67 -13.62 -19.60
C HIS A 34 -6.49 -12.63 -19.56
N LEU A 35 -5.91 -12.43 -18.37
CA LEU A 35 -4.84 -11.45 -18.17
C LEU A 35 -3.62 -11.81 -19.01
N THR A 36 -3.09 -10.80 -19.71
CA THR A 36 -1.84 -10.90 -20.44
C THR A 36 -0.65 -11.13 -19.50
N ILE A 37 0.45 -11.65 -20.04
CA ILE A 37 1.69 -11.82 -19.27
C ILE A 37 2.17 -10.47 -18.69
N THR A 38 2.04 -9.37 -19.44
CA THR A 38 2.40 -8.03 -18.96
C THR A 38 1.60 -7.64 -17.73
N GLU A 39 0.28 -7.84 -17.73
CA GLU A 39 -0.58 -7.52 -16.58
C GLU A 39 -0.25 -8.40 -15.36
N GLN A 40 0.02 -9.69 -15.58
CA GLN A 40 0.43 -10.59 -14.51
C GLN A 40 1.77 -10.15 -13.90
N VAL A 41 2.75 -9.78 -14.74
CA VAL A 41 4.05 -9.28 -14.28
C VAL A 41 3.88 -8.00 -13.46
N ILE A 42 3.06 -7.04 -13.92
CA ILE A 42 2.76 -5.82 -13.17
C ILE A 42 2.13 -6.14 -11.82
N ALA A 43 1.15 -7.05 -11.77
CA ALA A 43 0.50 -7.45 -10.52
C ALA A 43 1.53 -8.01 -9.51
N HIS A 44 2.46 -8.86 -9.95
CA HIS A 44 3.53 -9.37 -9.09
C HIS A 44 4.49 -8.26 -8.62
N PHE A 45 4.85 -7.31 -9.48
CA PHE A 45 5.67 -6.16 -9.07
C PHE A 45 4.96 -5.30 -8.02
N VAL A 46 3.65 -5.09 -8.14
CA VAL A 46 2.86 -4.35 -7.14
C VAL A 46 2.91 -5.06 -5.78
N ILE A 47 2.79 -6.39 -5.75
CA ILE A 47 2.89 -7.19 -4.51
C ILE A 47 4.26 -7.02 -3.83
N ILE A 48 5.34 -6.83 -4.61
CA ILE A 48 6.71 -6.62 -4.08
C ILE A 48 6.92 -5.18 -3.60
N VAL A 49 6.45 -4.19 -4.35
CA VAL A 49 6.75 -2.76 -4.11
C VAL A 49 5.81 -2.13 -3.08
N ALA A 50 4.52 -2.44 -3.10
CA ALA A 50 3.52 -1.83 -2.23
C ALA A 50 3.78 -2.01 -0.71
N PRO A 51 4.33 -3.14 -0.22
CA PRO A 51 4.76 -3.25 1.19
C PRO A 51 5.80 -2.20 1.61
N GLY A 52 6.64 -1.73 0.68
CA GLY A 52 7.56 -0.62 0.93
C GLY A 52 6.81 0.68 1.23
N VAL A 53 5.75 0.96 0.49
CA VAL A 53 4.89 2.14 0.70
C VAL A 53 4.12 2.06 2.02
N ILE A 54 3.68 0.87 2.43
CA ILE A 54 3.09 0.65 3.76
C ILE A 54 4.06 1.05 4.87
N LYS A 55 5.34 0.62 4.77
CA LYS A 55 6.37 0.98 5.77
C LYS A 55 6.57 2.49 5.85
N VAL A 56 6.64 3.17 4.69
CA VAL A 56 6.75 4.63 4.64
C VAL A 56 5.55 5.31 5.31
N GLY A 57 4.32 4.90 4.96
CA GLY A 57 3.10 5.43 5.57
C GLY A 57 3.05 5.21 7.09
N TYR A 58 3.49 4.04 7.55
CA TYR A 58 3.56 3.72 8.98
C TYR A 58 4.57 4.61 9.73
N VAL A 59 5.77 4.79 9.19
CA VAL A 59 6.79 5.69 9.79
C VAL A 59 6.29 7.13 9.83
N MET A 60 5.62 7.61 8.78
CA MET A 60 5.03 8.95 8.75
C MET A 60 3.94 9.12 9.82
N ARG A 61 3.07 8.12 9.97
CA ARG A 61 2.03 8.12 11.01
C ARG A 61 2.66 8.16 12.41
N LEU A 62 3.66 7.32 12.65
CA LEU A 62 4.36 7.23 13.92
C LEU A 62 5.10 8.53 14.27
N ALA A 63 5.77 9.14 13.29
CA ALA A 63 6.46 10.41 13.46
C ALA A 63 5.48 11.55 13.79
N ALA A 64 4.31 11.57 13.14
CA ALA A 64 3.26 12.54 13.43
C ALA A 64 2.70 12.34 14.86
N GLU A 65 2.42 11.11 15.28
CA GLU A 65 1.98 10.78 16.65
C GLU A 65 3.01 11.26 17.69
N HIS A 66 4.29 10.92 17.52
CA HIS A 66 5.33 11.35 18.45
C HIS A 66 5.45 12.87 18.51
N ALA A 67 5.41 13.56 17.38
CA ALA A 67 5.47 15.02 17.36
C ALA A 67 4.25 15.70 18.02
N PHE A 68 3.11 15.02 18.08
CA PHE A 68 1.96 15.49 18.84
C PHE A 68 2.14 15.26 20.34
N THR A 69 2.62 14.09 20.76
CA THR A 69 2.85 13.75 22.17
C THR A 69 3.97 14.57 22.82
N PHE A 70 5.00 14.97 22.06
CA PHE A 70 6.10 15.78 22.59
C PHE A 70 5.78 17.28 22.72
N ASN A 71 4.72 17.77 22.04
CA ASN A 71 4.31 19.18 22.06
C ASN A 71 3.11 19.45 23.00
N SER A 72 2.69 18.46 23.79
CA SER A 72 1.64 18.55 24.81
C SER A 72 2.24 18.50 26.21
#